data_AF-N1PPE1-F1
#
_entry.id   AF-N1PPE1-F1
#
_cell.length_a   1.000
_cell.length_b   1.000
_cell.length_c   1.000
_cell.angle_alpha   90.00
_cell.angle_beta   90.00
_cell.angle_gamma   90.00
#
_symmetry.space_group_name_H-M   'P 1'
#
loop_
_entity.id
_entity.type
_entity.pdbx_description
1 polymer ?
#
loop_
_entity_poly.entity_id
_entity_poly.type
_entity_poly.pdbx_seq_one_letter_code
_entity_poly.pdbx_strand_id
1 'polypeptide(L)'
;MCCAVGLAIGVTLGAGAAAVYGRRNMTKTCLEHFSSASPVTRDIEVNYRVQQFEGHFMEENIYRQKGRPEVDEAWEALGINYRAVKVPSEVGLEVGLASDQVQINQKYGGGFPANVEGLHHLHCLNLLRKGLYYNFNYYKDLGEGAFQNEDHIVQKHISHCVDIIRQQLMCTIDIGVLGQVWYMPGGDDPFPKAFVDFNTKHVCRNYDDIRKWAEERQLPIDVPDDYLEPPKPGAKIRAGIP
;
A
#
# COMPACT_ATOMS: atom_id res chain seq x y z
N MET A 1 -10.63 -9.97 -11.23
CA MET A 1 -11.47 -10.97 -11.93
C MET A 1 -10.77 -12.32 -11.84
N CYS A 2 -11.09 -13.15 -10.86
CA CYS A 2 -10.71 -14.56 -10.89
C CYS A 2 -11.77 -15.31 -11.70
N CYS A 3 -11.36 -15.83 -12.86
CA CYS A 3 -12.21 -16.60 -13.76
C CYS A 3 -12.71 -17.88 -13.09
N ALA A 4 -14.01 -18.13 -13.16
CA ALA A 4 -14.55 -19.48 -13.13
C ALA A 4 -15.44 -19.65 -14.37
N VAL A 5 -14.86 -20.20 -15.45
CA VAL A 5 -15.63 -20.76 -16.57
C VAL A 5 -15.75 -22.25 -16.29
N GLY A 6 -16.91 -22.69 -15.85
CA GLY A 6 -17.29 -24.10 -15.79
C GLY A 6 -18.54 -24.30 -16.62
N LEU A 7 -18.37 -24.71 -17.88
CA LEU A 7 -19.45 -25.15 -18.76
C LEU A 7 -19.82 -26.59 -18.36
N ALA A 8 -21.02 -26.79 -17.83
CA ALA A 8 -21.60 -28.11 -17.62
C ALA A 8 -22.68 -28.35 -18.68
N ILE A 9 -22.45 -29.29 -19.59
CA ILE A 9 -23.48 -29.90 -20.43
C ILE A 9 -23.77 -31.28 -19.80
N GLY A 10 -25.03 -31.52 -19.41
CA GLY A 10 -25.48 -32.70 -18.65
C GLY A 10 -25.54 -34.00 -19.49
N VAL A 11 -26.07 -35.14 -19.06
CA VAL A 11 -26.72 -35.68 -17.84
C VAL A 11 -26.46 -37.19 -17.90
N THR A 12 -26.14 -37.88 -16.80
CA THR A 12 -26.56 -39.29 -16.61
C THR A 12 -26.81 -39.60 -15.13
N LEU A 13 -27.90 -40.35 -14.91
CA LEU A 13 -28.51 -40.74 -13.64
C LEU A 13 -27.63 -41.74 -12.87
N GLY A 14 -27.35 -41.45 -11.61
CA GLY A 14 -26.72 -42.40 -10.67
C GLY A 14 -26.44 -41.73 -9.32
N ALA A 15 -26.91 -42.35 -8.25
CA ALA A 15 -26.79 -41.84 -6.88
C ALA A 15 -25.34 -41.45 -6.53
N GLY A 16 -25.10 -40.18 -6.24
CA GLY A 16 -23.78 -39.67 -5.88
C GLY A 16 -23.87 -38.24 -5.41
N ALA A 17 -23.48 -38.03 -4.14
CA ALA A 17 -23.23 -36.77 -3.45
C ALA A 17 -23.94 -35.53 -4.01
N ALA A 18 -24.90 -34.99 -3.25
CA ALA A 18 -25.20 -33.57 -3.33
C ALA A 18 -23.89 -32.81 -3.05
N ALA A 19 -23.12 -32.51 -4.10
CA ALA A 19 -22.06 -31.54 -4.04
C ALA A 19 -22.76 -30.21 -3.79
N VAL A 20 -22.95 -29.90 -2.50
CA VAL A 20 -23.19 -28.55 -2.03
C VAL A 20 -21.94 -27.78 -2.46
N TYR A 21 -21.96 -27.29 -3.69
CA TYR A 21 -21.06 -26.23 -4.14
C TYR A 21 -21.46 -25.01 -3.31
N GLY A 22 -20.99 -24.98 -2.06
CA GLY A 22 -21.04 -23.79 -1.25
C GLY A 22 -20.38 -22.71 -2.07
N ARG A 23 -21.11 -21.63 -2.36
CA ARG A 23 -20.52 -20.41 -2.90
C ARG A 23 -19.46 -19.98 -1.91
N ARG A 24 -18.19 -20.33 -2.17
CA ARG A 24 -17.07 -19.82 -1.38
C ARG A 24 -17.14 -18.31 -1.48
N ASN A 25 -17.11 -17.64 -0.33
CA ASN A 25 -17.04 -16.19 -0.29
C ASN A 25 -15.71 -15.78 -0.94
N MET A 26 -15.77 -15.27 -2.18
CA MET A 26 -14.62 -14.94 -3.01
C MET A 26 -13.69 -13.95 -2.28
N THR A 27 -14.27 -12.99 -1.55
CA THR A 27 -13.53 -12.03 -0.73
C THR A 27 -12.67 -12.72 0.31
N LYS A 28 -13.24 -13.68 1.06
CA LYS A 28 -12.50 -14.43 2.08
C LYS A 28 -11.34 -15.22 1.46
N THR A 29 -11.59 -15.91 0.34
CA THR A 29 -10.53 -16.64 -0.37
C THR A 29 -9.42 -15.72 -0.88
N CYS A 30 -9.77 -14.53 -1.37
CA CYS A 30 -8.77 -13.53 -1.79
C CYS A 30 -7.93 -13.02 -0.62
N LEU A 31 -8.55 -12.68 0.51
CA LEU A 31 -7.83 -12.22 1.70
C LEU A 31 -6.86 -13.29 2.22
N GLU A 32 -7.29 -14.55 2.28
CA GLU A 32 -6.44 -15.68 2.70
C GLU A 32 -5.22 -15.90 1.79
N HIS A 33 -5.31 -15.53 0.50
CA HIS A 33 -4.22 -15.72 -0.46
C HIS A 33 -3.30 -14.49 -0.62
N PHE A 34 -3.83 -13.29 -0.40
CA PHE A 34 -3.14 -12.04 -0.75
C PHE A 34 -2.89 -11.12 0.45
N SER A 35 -3.19 -11.56 1.67
CA SER A 35 -2.95 -10.76 2.88
C SER A 35 -2.44 -11.65 4.01
N SER A 36 -1.58 -11.08 4.87
CA SER A 36 -1.25 -11.71 6.15
C SER A 36 -2.51 -11.80 7.03
N ALA A 37 -2.51 -12.73 7.98
CA ALA A 37 -3.54 -12.79 9.01
C ALA A 37 -3.63 -11.42 9.72
N SER A 38 -4.85 -10.96 9.98
CA SER A 38 -5.11 -9.60 10.46
C SER A 38 -6.26 -9.58 11.47
N PRO A 39 -6.17 -8.74 12.53
CA PRO A 39 -7.29 -8.54 13.44
C PRO A 39 -8.47 -7.83 12.76
N VAL A 40 -8.21 -7.02 11.72
CA VAL A 40 -9.23 -6.23 11.03
C VAL A 40 -10.30 -7.13 10.41
N THR A 41 -9.90 -8.25 9.81
CA THR A 41 -10.84 -9.16 9.12
C THR A 41 -11.70 -9.99 10.08
N ARG A 42 -11.44 -9.94 11.39
CA ARG A 42 -12.31 -10.54 12.43
C ARG A 42 -13.52 -9.66 12.73
N ASP A 43 -13.33 -8.35 12.71
CA ASP A 43 -14.32 -7.39 13.20
C ASP A 43 -15.11 -6.70 12.08
N ILE A 44 -14.56 -6.65 10.86
CA ILE A 44 -15.22 -6.04 9.70
C ILE A 44 -15.18 -6.92 8.44
N GLU A 45 -16.22 -6.81 7.62
CA GLU A 45 -16.22 -7.35 6.26
C GLU A 45 -15.53 -6.38 5.30
N VAL A 46 -14.39 -6.81 4.73
CA VAL A 46 -13.66 -6.02 3.73
C VAL A 46 -14.44 -6.02 2.42
N ASN A 47 -14.77 -4.83 1.92
CA ASN A 47 -15.48 -4.66 0.65
C ASN A 47 -14.56 -4.01 -0.39
N TYR A 48 -14.74 -4.39 -1.66
CA TYR A 48 -13.92 -3.89 -2.77
C TYR A 48 -14.76 -3.03 -3.72
N ARG A 49 -14.14 -1.97 -4.24
CA ARG A 49 -14.70 -1.13 -5.29
C ARG A 49 -13.66 -0.83 -6.34
N VAL A 50 -14.10 -0.65 -7.59
CA VAL A 50 -13.25 -0.10 -8.64
C VAL A 50 -13.11 1.39 -8.38
N GLN A 51 -11.86 1.85 -8.28
CA GLN A 51 -11.53 3.25 -8.09
C GLN A 51 -10.64 3.69 -9.25
N GLN A 52 -11.04 4.75 -9.95
CA GLN A 52 -10.16 5.44 -10.88
C GLN A 52 -9.18 6.30 -10.07
N PHE A 53 -7.89 6.22 -10.38
CA PHE A 53 -6.89 7.08 -9.76
C PHE A 53 -6.93 8.48 -10.40
N GLU A 54 -6.84 9.50 -9.54
CA GLU A 54 -6.67 10.90 -9.90
C GLU A 54 -5.19 11.14 -10.25
N GLY A 55 -4.75 10.57 -11.37
CA GLY A 55 -3.35 10.58 -11.81
C GLY A 55 -3.01 11.66 -12.83
N HIS A 56 -3.80 12.74 -12.90
CA HIS A 56 -3.55 13.86 -13.82
C HIS A 56 -2.19 14.48 -13.53
N PHE A 57 -1.27 14.57 -14.49
CA PHE A 57 0.09 15.03 -14.24
C PHE A 57 0.12 16.53 -13.94
N MET A 58 -0.60 17.35 -14.72
CA MET A 58 -0.51 18.81 -14.60
C MET A 58 -1.49 19.43 -13.60
N GLU A 59 -2.61 18.77 -13.33
CA GLU A 59 -3.68 19.24 -12.43
C GLU A 59 -3.48 18.69 -11.02
N GLU A 60 -3.39 19.55 -10.01
CA GLU A 60 -3.11 19.16 -8.63
C GLU A 60 -4.38 19.05 -7.77
N ASN A 61 -4.57 17.92 -7.10
CA ASN A 61 -5.53 17.79 -6.00
C ASN A 61 -4.93 18.29 -4.67
N ILE A 62 -5.70 18.25 -3.58
CA ILE A 62 -5.27 18.79 -2.27
C ILE A 62 -3.97 18.15 -1.74
N TYR A 63 -3.74 16.85 -2.01
CA TYR A 63 -2.60 16.11 -1.46
C TYR A 63 -1.26 16.46 -2.12
N ARG A 64 -1.30 17.09 -3.29
CA ARG A 64 -0.13 17.44 -4.12
C ARG A 64 0.37 18.86 -3.92
N GLN A 65 -0.47 19.70 -3.33
CA GLN A 65 -0.17 21.11 -3.20
C GLN A 65 0.92 21.37 -2.14
N LYS A 66 1.54 22.55 -2.25
CA LYS A 66 2.56 23.01 -1.28
C LYS A 66 2.02 23.01 0.14
N GLY A 67 2.91 22.77 1.10
CA GLY A 67 2.57 22.70 2.52
C GLY A 67 1.84 23.94 3.02
N ARG A 68 0.67 23.73 3.62
CA ARG A 68 -0.19 24.72 4.27
C ARG A 68 -1.24 23.98 5.12
N PRO A 69 -1.98 24.66 6.02
CA PRO A 69 -2.89 24.02 6.96
C PRO A 69 -3.90 23.07 6.32
N GLU A 70 -4.52 23.44 5.19
CA GLU A 70 -5.54 22.60 4.54
C GLU A 70 -4.95 21.32 3.93
N VAL A 71 -3.70 21.39 3.47
CA VAL A 71 -2.98 20.21 2.96
C VAL A 71 -2.67 19.28 4.11
N ASP A 72 -2.14 19.81 5.21
CA ASP A 72 -1.83 19.00 6.39
C ASP A 72 -3.10 18.37 6.97
N GLU A 73 -4.21 19.12 7.07
CA GLU A 73 -5.51 18.57 7.50
C GLU A 73 -6.01 17.44 6.59
N ALA A 74 -5.89 17.59 5.27
CA ALA A 74 -6.25 16.52 4.34
C ALA A 74 -5.41 15.25 4.57
N TRP A 75 -4.11 15.39 4.82
CA TRP A 75 -3.23 14.27 5.16
C TRP A 75 -3.57 13.65 6.53
N GLU A 76 -3.87 14.46 7.54
CA GLU A 76 -4.31 14.00 8.87
C GLU A 76 -5.60 13.18 8.79
N ALA A 77 -6.55 13.59 7.95
CA ALA A 77 -7.82 12.90 7.74
C ALA A 77 -7.67 11.48 7.17
N LEU A 78 -6.49 11.13 6.63
CA LEU A 78 -6.19 9.76 6.19
C LEU A 78 -5.84 8.80 7.34
N GLY A 79 -5.78 9.28 8.59
CA GLY A 79 -5.47 8.48 9.76
C GLY A 79 -3.97 8.26 10.01
N ILE A 80 -3.12 9.08 9.41
CA ILE A 80 -1.64 8.96 9.49
C ILE A 80 -1.06 9.16 10.89
N ASN A 81 -1.84 9.72 11.82
CA ASN A 81 -1.43 9.92 13.22
C ASN A 81 -2.36 9.21 14.20
N TYR A 82 -3.08 8.19 13.74
CA TYR A 82 -3.88 7.35 14.63
C TYR A 82 -2.98 6.61 15.62
N ARG A 83 -3.46 6.55 16.86
CA ARG A 83 -2.77 5.86 17.96
C ARG A 83 -2.87 4.35 17.78
N ALA A 84 -2.03 3.62 18.53
CA ALA A 84 -2.10 2.17 18.59
C ALA A 84 -3.51 1.72 19.04
N VAL A 85 -4.03 0.71 18.34
CA VAL A 85 -5.23 -0.04 18.73
C VAL A 85 -4.86 -1.13 19.73
N LYS A 86 -5.84 -1.56 20.52
CA LYS A 86 -5.70 -2.73 21.39
C LYS A 86 -6.08 -3.98 20.60
N VAL A 87 -5.13 -4.88 20.41
CA VAL A 87 -5.37 -6.22 19.84
C VAL A 87 -5.47 -7.23 20.99
N PRO A 88 -6.58 -7.99 21.13
CA PRO A 88 -6.69 -9.01 22.18
C PRO A 88 -5.55 -10.04 22.09
N SER A 89 -5.11 -10.57 23.24
CA SER A 89 -3.91 -11.43 23.29
C SER A 89 -4.03 -12.67 22.40
N GLU A 90 -5.20 -13.31 22.40
CA GLU A 90 -5.49 -14.47 21.56
C GLU A 90 -5.41 -14.13 20.06
N VAL A 91 -5.88 -12.95 19.67
CA VAL A 91 -5.82 -12.48 18.29
C VAL A 91 -4.39 -12.11 17.90
N GLY A 92 -3.67 -11.41 18.78
CA GLY A 92 -2.31 -10.97 18.53
C GLY A 92 -1.39 -12.13 18.17
N LEU A 93 -1.47 -13.23 18.92
CA LEU A 93 -0.69 -14.43 18.66
C LEU A 93 -1.05 -15.08 17.31
N GLU A 94 -2.34 -15.14 16.95
CA GLU A 94 -2.81 -15.66 15.66
C GLU A 94 -2.30 -14.86 14.46
N VAL A 95 -2.17 -13.54 14.61
CA VAL A 95 -1.74 -12.63 13.55
C VAL A 95 -0.22 -12.37 13.54
N GLY A 96 0.52 -13.10 14.37
CA GLY A 96 1.98 -13.12 14.35
C GLY A 96 2.68 -12.16 15.32
N LEU A 97 1.96 -11.51 16.24
CA LEU A 97 2.58 -10.80 17.36
C LEU A 97 3.13 -11.82 18.35
N ALA A 98 4.40 -11.67 18.74
CA ALA A 98 5.06 -12.64 19.62
C ALA A 98 4.65 -12.44 21.09
N SER A 99 4.63 -13.51 21.88
CA SER A 99 4.19 -13.46 23.28
C SER A 99 5.06 -12.59 24.19
N ASP A 100 6.31 -12.36 23.80
CA ASP A 100 7.31 -11.53 24.50
C ASP A 100 7.30 -10.05 24.04
N GLN A 101 6.48 -9.70 23.05
CA GLN A 101 6.22 -8.30 22.71
C GLN A 101 5.52 -7.57 23.87
N VAL A 102 5.55 -6.24 23.81
CA VAL A 102 4.93 -5.35 24.81
C VAL A 102 3.43 -5.66 24.92
N GLN A 103 2.95 -5.84 26.14
CA GLN A 103 1.53 -6.07 26.43
C GLN A 103 0.96 -4.99 27.34
N ILE A 104 -0.31 -4.67 27.11
CA ILE A 104 -1.12 -3.84 28.00
C ILE A 104 -1.33 -4.61 29.30
N ASN A 105 -1.20 -3.92 30.44
CA ASN A 105 -1.37 -4.54 31.75
C ASN A 105 -2.77 -5.17 31.89
N GLN A 106 -2.86 -6.35 32.49
CA GLN A 106 -4.11 -7.08 32.72
C GLN A 106 -5.17 -6.27 33.48
N LYS A 107 -4.77 -5.37 34.40
CA LYS A 107 -5.72 -4.48 35.10
C LYS A 107 -6.46 -3.50 34.17
N TYR A 108 -5.93 -3.29 32.95
CA TYR A 108 -6.54 -2.46 31.91
C TYR A 108 -7.09 -3.31 30.74
N GLY A 109 -7.21 -4.63 30.94
CA GLY A 109 -7.84 -5.55 29.99
C GLY A 109 -6.90 -6.28 29.04
N GLY A 110 -5.57 -6.22 29.25
CA GLY A 110 -4.62 -7.06 28.50
C GLY A 110 -4.52 -6.72 27.00
N GLY A 111 -3.82 -7.58 26.25
CA GLY A 111 -3.64 -7.45 24.80
C GLY A 111 -2.38 -6.70 24.39
N PHE A 112 -2.19 -6.54 23.09
CA PHE A 112 -1.06 -5.87 22.47
C PHE A 112 -1.46 -4.45 22.03
N PRO A 113 -0.65 -3.41 22.30
CA PRO A 113 -0.74 -2.15 21.59
C PRO A 113 -0.11 -2.33 20.20
N ALA A 114 -0.88 -2.13 19.14
CA ALA A 114 -0.39 -2.29 17.77
C ALA A 114 -0.94 -1.20 16.84
N ASN A 115 -0.21 -0.83 15.80
CA ASN A 115 -0.67 0.09 14.76
C ASN A 115 -1.05 -0.69 13.49
N VAL A 116 -1.98 -0.15 12.69
CA VAL A 116 -2.34 -0.73 11.39
C VAL A 116 -1.26 -0.38 10.37
N GLU A 117 -0.71 -1.40 9.72
CA GLU A 117 0.41 -1.29 8.76
C GLU A 117 0.13 -0.27 7.65
N GLY A 118 -1.02 -0.37 6.98
CA GLY A 118 -1.38 0.52 5.88
C GLY A 118 -1.47 2.00 6.28
N LEU A 119 -1.89 2.30 7.51
CA LEU A 119 -1.91 3.67 8.02
C LEU A 119 -0.49 4.16 8.36
N HIS A 120 0.37 3.27 8.87
CA HIS A 120 1.77 3.59 9.10
C HIS A 120 2.54 3.82 7.79
N HIS A 121 2.25 3.08 6.72
CA HIS A 121 2.81 3.35 5.40
C HIS A 121 2.44 4.77 4.90
N LEU A 122 1.19 5.19 5.09
CA LEU A 122 0.75 6.55 4.75
C LEU A 122 1.42 7.62 5.63
N HIS A 123 1.64 7.33 6.92
CA HIS A 123 2.44 8.17 7.82
C HIS A 123 3.87 8.37 7.29
N CYS A 124 4.55 7.28 6.95
CA CYS A 124 5.90 7.31 6.38
C CYS A 124 5.93 8.12 5.07
N LEU A 125 4.97 7.92 4.17
CA LEU A 125 4.89 8.69 2.94
C LEU A 125 4.71 10.20 3.19
N ASN A 126 3.91 10.59 4.19
CA ASN A 126 3.76 11.99 4.58
C ASN A 126 5.06 12.57 5.17
N LEU A 127 5.82 11.79 5.93
CA LEU A 127 7.13 12.20 6.43
C LEU A 127 8.11 12.46 5.27
N LEU A 128 8.15 11.57 4.27
CA LEU A 128 8.97 11.74 3.08
C LEU A 128 8.57 13.00 2.29
N ARG A 129 7.26 13.23 2.11
CA ARG A 129 6.72 14.46 1.50
C ARG A 129 7.23 15.73 2.20
N LYS A 130 7.34 15.71 3.53
CA LYS A 130 7.76 16.86 4.35
C LYS A 130 9.29 17.00 4.46
N GLY A 131 10.05 15.92 4.31
CA GLY A 131 11.41 15.85 4.86
C GLY A 131 12.58 15.69 3.89
N LEU A 132 12.38 15.25 2.64
CA LEU A 132 13.48 14.87 1.75
C LEU A 132 14.24 16.04 1.06
N TYR A 133 14.07 17.29 1.52
CA TYR A 133 14.65 18.47 0.88
C TYR A 133 16.20 18.45 0.82
N TYR A 134 16.86 17.80 1.78
CA TYR A 134 18.32 17.73 1.88
C TYR A 134 18.99 16.96 0.74
N ASN A 135 18.23 16.16 -0.02
CA ASN A 135 18.74 15.43 -1.19
C ASN A 135 18.65 16.26 -2.47
N PHE A 136 17.85 17.32 -2.51
CA PHE A 136 17.43 17.98 -3.76
C PHE A 136 18.61 18.54 -4.55
N ASN A 137 19.49 19.32 -3.92
CA ASN A 137 20.59 20.01 -4.62
C ASN A 137 21.54 19.00 -5.29
N TYR A 138 21.88 17.90 -4.60
CA TYR A 138 22.76 16.87 -5.14
C TYR A 138 22.19 16.25 -6.43
N TYR A 139 20.91 15.84 -6.42
CA TYR A 139 20.29 15.23 -7.61
C TYR A 139 20.00 16.25 -8.71
N LYS A 140 19.76 17.52 -8.35
CA LYS A 140 19.63 18.60 -9.31
C LYS A 140 20.93 18.84 -10.06
N ASP A 141 22.06 18.84 -9.35
CA ASP A 141 23.40 19.01 -9.92
C ASP A 141 23.79 17.85 -10.85
N LEU A 142 23.36 16.62 -10.55
CA LEU A 142 23.57 15.46 -11.44
C LEU A 142 22.84 15.62 -12.78
N GLY A 143 21.69 16.31 -12.82
CA GLY A 143 20.98 16.60 -14.06
C GLY A 143 20.48 15.34 -14.80
N GLU A 144 20.06 14.31 -14.06
CA GLU A 144 19.58 13.04 -14.63
C GLU A 144 18.05 12.89 -14.52
N GLY A 145 17.44 12.19 -15.48
CA GLY A 145 16.01 11.87 -15.47
C GLY A 145 15.12 13.10 -15.27
N ALA A 146 14.23 13.06 -14.27
CA ALA A 146 13.32 14.17 -13.98
C ALA A 146 14.06 15.49 -13.66
N PHE A 147 15.28 15.44 -13.12
CA PHE A 147 16.05 16.62 -12.70
C PHE A 147 16.67 17.42 -13.86
N GLN A 148 16.60 16.90 -15.09
CA GLN A 148 16.89 17.66 -16.32
C GLN A 148 15.90 18.82 -16.54
N ASN A 149 14.71 18.74 -15.94
CA ASN A 149 13.69 19.77 -16.08
C ASN A 149 13.89 20.92 -15.10
N GLU A 150 13.25 22.05 -15.38
CA GLU A 150 13.13 23.18 -14.46
C GLU A 150 12.51 22.79 -13.11
N ASP A 151 12.89 23.49 -12.04
CA ASP A 151 12.52 23.15 -10.65
C ASP A 151 11.00 23.02 -10.45
N HIS A 152 10.20 23.86 -11.11
CA HIS A 152 8.74 23.80 -11.01
C HIS A 152 8.15 22.52 -11.65
N ILE A 153 8.79 21.97 -12.69
CA ILE A 153 8.41 20.69 -13.30
C ILE A 153 8.87 19.52 -12.43
N VAL A 154 10.06 19.62 -11.83
CA VAL A 154 10.54 18.64 -10.84
C VAL A 154 9.57 18.56 -9.65
N GLN A 155 9.11 19.70 -9.13
CA GLN A 155 8.11 19.74 -8.06
C GLN A 155 6.79 19.05 -8.46
N LYS A 156 6.32 19.27 -9.70
CA LYS A 156 5.12 18.57 -10.22
C LYS A 156 5.33 17.06 -10.34
N HIS A 157 6.49 16.62 -10.83
CA HIS A 157 6.87 15.20 -10.87
C HIS A 157 6.84 14.58 -9.47
N ILE A 158 7.53 15.20 -8.50
CA ILE A 158 7.64 14.66 -7.14
C ILE A 158 6.27 14.59 -6.48
N SER A 159 5.48 15.67 -6.53
CA SER A 159 4.14 15.70 -5.92
C SER A 159 3.19 14.67 -6.58
N HIS A 160 3.24 14.52 -7.90
CA HIS A 160 2.51 13.49 -8.63
C HIS A 160 2.91 12.08 -8.16
N CYS A 161 4.21 11.78 -8.08
CA CYS A 161 4.71 10.49 -7.61
C CYS A 161 4.24 10.18 -6.18
N VAL A 162 4.34 11.15 -5.26
CA VAL A 162 3.85 11.00 -3.88
C VAL A 162 2.35 10.67 -3.88
N ASP A 163 1.55 11.35 -4.70
CA ASP A 163 0.10 11.11 -4.72
C ASP A 163 -0.29 9.78 -5.37
N ILE A 164 0.42 9.35 -6.43
CA ILE A 164 0.21 8.01 -7.02
C ILE A 164 0.52 6.92 -6.00
N ILE A 165 1.61 7.05 -5.24
CA ILE A 165 1.97 6.09 -4.18
C ILE A 165 0.91 6.14 -3.06
N ARG A 166 0.45 7.33 -2.64
CA ARG A 166 -0.63 7.47 -1.65
C ARG A 166 -1.89 6.74 -2.09
N GLN A 167 -2.33 6.95 -3.34
CA GLN A 167 -3.51 6.28 -3.90
C GLN A 167 -3.31 4.76 -3.97
N GLN A 168 -2.11 4.28 -4.33
CA GLN A 168 -1.79 2.86 -4.31
C GLN A 168 -1.85 2.27 -2.89
N LEU A 169 -1.24 2.94 -1.90
CA LEU A 169 -1.26 2.51 -0.51
C LEU A 169 -2.68 2.47 0.07
N MET A 170 -3.58 3.37 -0.35
CA MET A 170 -4.98 3.31 0.02
C MET A 170 -5.76 2.22 -0.72
N CYS A 171 -5.47 2.01 -2.01
CA CYS A 171 -6.16 1.03 -2.84
C CYS A 171 -5.84 -0.42 -2.42
N THR A 172 -4.62 -0.67 -1.96
CA THR A 172 -4.15 -1.97 -1.46
C THR A 172 -3.70 -1.87 -0.02
N ILE A 173 -4.48 -1.18 0.81
CA ILE A 173 -4.14 -0.91 2.20
C ILE A 173 -3.76 -2.20 2.92
N ASP A 174 -2.59 -2.19 3.56
CA ASP A 174 -2.15 -3.31 4.38
C ASP A 174 -2.99 -3.35 5.66
N ILE A 175 -3.71 -4.45 5.83
CA ILE A 175 -4.60 -4.70 6.96
C ILE A 175 -3.87 -5.36 8.14
N GLY A 176 -2.59 -5.72 7.99
CA GLY A 176 -1.75 -6.22 9.07
C GLY A 176 -1.57 -5.20 10.19
N VAL A 177 -0.94 -5.67 11.27
CA VAL A 177 -0.61 -4.83 12.42
C VAL A 177 0.84 -5.01 12.83
N LEU A 178 1.43 -3.92 13.30
CA LEU A 178 2.78 -3.87 13.85
C LEU A 178 2.72 -3.59 15.36
N GLY A 179 3.30 -4.51 16.13
CA GLY A 179 3.35 -4.45 17.59
C GLY A 179 4.51 -3.60 18.12
N GLN A 180 4.85 -3.83 19.39
CA GLN A 180 5.98 -3.18 20.03
C GLN A 180 6.87 -4.21 20.71
N VAL A 181 8.17 -4.00 20.66
CA VAL A 181 9.19 -4.78 21.35
C VAL A 181 9.82 -3.99 22.49
N TRP A 182 10.38 -4.70 23.45
CA TRP A 182 11.23 -4.10 24.47
C TRP A 182 12.64 -3.93 23.91
N TYR A 183 13.21 -2.74 24.08
CA TYR A 183 14.62 -2.50 23.81
C TYR A 183 15.28 -1.84 25.03
N MET A 184 16.57 -2.08 25.19
CA MET A 184 17.38 -1.37 26.17
C MET A 184 17.91 -0.10 25.51
N PRO A 185 17.47 1.10 25.94
CA PRO A 185 18.14 2.32 25.52
C PRO A 185 19.59 2.30 26.03
N GLY A 186 20.55 2.62 25.18
CA GLY A 186 21.93 2.83 25.63
C GLY A 186 22.04 4.05 26.55
N GLY A 187 23.18 4.20 27.23
CA GLY A 187 23.44 5.30 28.16
C GLY A 187 23.05 4.97 29.61
N ASP A 188 22.66 5.99 30.36
CA ASP A 188 22.40 5.90 31.81
C ASP A 188 20.99 5.42 32.18
N ASP A 189 20.15 5.06 31.20
CA ASP A 189 18.78 4.61 31.47
C ASP A 189 18.77 3.09 31.70
N PRO A 190 18.51 2.62 32.94
CA PRO A 190 18.63 1.21 33.27
C PRO A 190 17.37 0.40 32.94
N PHE A 191 16.33 1.02 32.37
CA PHE A 191 15.03 0.36 32.16
C PHE A 191 14.70 0.14 30.68
N PRO A 192 14.09 -1.02 30.33
CA PRO A 192 13.65 -1.27 28.97
C PRO A 192 12.53 -0.30 28.58
N LYS A 193 12.54 0.09 27.31
CA LYS A 193 11.51 0.94 26.70
C LYS A 193 10.78 0.17 25.61
N ALA A 194 9.52 0.50 25.43
CA ALA A 194 8.74 0.01 24.30
C ALA A 194 9.14 0.77 23.04
N PHE A 195 9.34 0.05 21.94
CA PHE A 195 9.51 0.64 20.62
C PHE A 195 8.73 -0.16 19.60
N VAL A 196 8.29 0.52 18.55
CA VAL A 196 7.53 -0.08 17.48
C VAL A 196 8.39 -1.08 16.71
N ASP A 197 7.89 -2.29 16.50
CA ASP A 197 8.59 -3.32 15.72
C ASP A 197 8.18 -3.25 14.25
N PHE A 198 9.08 -2.75 13.42
CA PHE A 198 8.88 -2.65 11.97
C PHE A 198 9.27 -3.93 11.22
N ASN A 199 9.77 -4.96 11.91
CA ASN A 199 10.19 -6.22 11.28
C ASN A 199 9.04 -7.23 11.22
N THR A 200 7.99 -6.90 10.46
CA THR A 200 6.78 -7.72 10.34
C THR A 200 6.80 -8.61 9.10
N LYS A 201 5.89 -9.59 9.05
CA LYS A 201 5.78 -10.56 7.94
C LYS A 201 4.64 -10.17 7.01
N HIS A 202 4.93 -10.12 5.71
CA HIS A 202 3.95 -9.77 4.68
C HIS A 202 3.79 -10.88 3.64
N VAL A 203 2.59 -10.98 3.07
CA VAL A 203 2.32 -11.78 1.87
C VAL A 203 2.55 -10.89 0.65
N CYS A 204 3.69 -11.08 -0.01
CA CYS A 204 4.08 -10.28 -1.17
C CYS A 204 3.91 -11.07 -2.47
N ARG A 205 3.63 -10.35 -3.57
CA ARG A 205 3.88 -10.90 -4.91
C ARG A 205 5.38 -11.15 -5.05
N ASN A 206 5.77 -12.17 -5.82
CA ASN A 206 7.18 -12.40 -6.09
C ASN A 206 7.76 -11.22 -6.89
N TYR A 207 8.56 -10.41 -6.21
CA TYR A 207 9.17 -9.22 -6.78
C TYR A 207 10.11 -9.56 -7.94
N ASP A 208 10.92 -10.60 -7.79
CA ASP A 208 11.94 -10.96 -8.78
C ASP A 208 11.32 -11.49 -10.07
N ASP A 209 10.25 -12.29 -9.97
CA ASP A 209 9.53 -12.78 -11.15
C ASP A 209 8.96 -11.62 -11.96
N ILE A 210 8.33 -10.65 -11.29
CA ILE A 210 7.73 -9.46 -11.93
C ILE A 210 8.82 -8.56 -12.50
N ARG A 211 9.88 -8.28 -11.72
CA ARG A 211 11.00 -7.43 -12.15
C ARG A 211 11.69 -8.01 -13.38
N LYS A 212 11.99 -9.32 -13.36
CA LYS A 212 12.62 -10.02 -14.47
C LYS A 212 11.73 -10.03 -15.70
N TRP A 213 10.42 -10.28 -15.54
CA TRP A 213 9.47 -10.21 -16.65
C TRP A 213 9.51 -8.85 -17.35
N ALA A 214 9.61 -7.75 -16.58
CA ALA A 214 9.69 -6.39 -17.10
C ALA A 214 11.06 -6.07 -17.74
N GLU A 215 12.15 -6.49 -17.10
CA GLU A 215 13.53 -6.32 -17.59
C GLU A 215 13.72 -6.92 -19.00
N GLU A 216 13.20 -8.13 -19.23
CA GLU A 216 13.30 -8.82 -20.52
C GLU A 216 12.44 -8.19 -21.63
N ARG A 217 11.55 -7.24 -21.29
CA ARG A 217 10.52 -6.70 -22.19
C ARG A 217 10.61 -5.18 -22.34
N GLN A 218 11.76 -4.60 -22.03
CA GLN A 218 11.99 -3.19 -22.28
C GLN A 218 11.97 -2.90 -23.78
N LEU A 219 11.40 -1.74 -24.14
CA LEU A 219 11.52 -1.23 -25.50
C LEU A 219 13.01 -0.91 -25.77
N PRO A 220 13.45 -0.97 -27.05
CA PRO A 220 14.79 -0.52 -27.41
C PRO A 220 15.04 0.92 -26.97
N ILE A 221 16.29 1.23 -26.60
CA ILE A 221 16.69 2.59 -26.22
C ILE A 221 16.57 3.52 -27.44
N ASP A 222 17.10 3.08 -28.57
CA ASP A 222 17.04 3.80 -29.83
C ASP A 222 15.96 3.18 -30.72
N VAL A 223 14.98 3.99 -31.10
CA VAL A 223 13.88 3.62 -31.98
C VAL A 223 13.77 4.63 -33.13
N PRO A 224 13.32 4.21 -34.33
CA PRO A 224 13.12 5.13 -35.45
C PRO A 224 11.94 6.10 -35.19
N ASP A 225 11.89 7.21 -35.92
CA ASP A 225 10.86 8.26 -35.75
C ASP A 225 9.42 7.74 -35.92
N ASP A 226 9.23 6.70 -36.72
CA ASP A 226 7.94 6.06 -37.02
C ASP A 226 7.66 4.82 -36.16
N TYR A 227 8.39 4.64 -35.06
CA TYR A 227 8.22 3.48 -34.17
C TYR A 227 6.81 3.36 -33.55
N LEU A 228 6.16 4.50 -33.27
CA LEU A 228 4.80 4.55 -32.75
C LEU A 228 3.81 4.81 -33.88
N GLU A 229 2.73 4.02 -33.94
CA GLU A 229 1.64 4.28 -34.87
C GLU A 229 0.98 5.64 -34.58
N PRO A 230 0.68 6.46 -35.61
CA PRO A 230 -0.06 7.69 -35.42
C PRO A 230 -1.51 7.41 -34.98
N PRO A 231 -2.19 8.38 -34.34
CA PRO A 231 -3.57 8.21 -33.90
C PRO A 231 -4.51 7.86 -35.07
N LYS A 232 -5.33 6.81 -34.89
CA LYS A 232 -6.36 6.43 -35.87
C LYS A 232 -7.44 7.52 -35.98
N PRO A 233 -8.12 7.67 -37.13
CA PRO A 233 -9.25 8.60 -37.25
C PRO A 233 -10.30 8.37 -36.16
N GLY A 234 -10.71 9.44 -35.48
CA GLY A 234 -11.63 9.37 -34.34
C GLY A 234 -10.99 9.04 -32.99
N ALA A 235 -9.66 8.85 -32.93
CA ALA A 235 -8.96 8.71 -31.66
C ALA A 235 -9.13 9.97 -30.80
N LYS A 236 -9.38 9.76 -29.50
CA LYS A 236 -9.49 10.85 -28.53
C LYS A 236 -8.09 11.41 -28.24
N ILE A 237 -7.77 12.54 -28.84
CA ILE A 237 -6.54 13.30 -28.58
C ILE A 237 -6.80 14.27 -27.43
N ARG A 238 -5.91 14.28 -26.43
CA ARG A 238 -6.01 15.21 -25.31
C ARG A 238 -5.42 16.57 -25.70
N ALA A 239 -6.04 17.65 -25.27
CA ALA A 239 -5.59 19.02 -25.59
C ALA A 239 -4.30 19.43 -24.85
N GLY A 240 -3.77 18.59 -23.96
CA GLY A 240 -2.55 18.81 -23.20
C GLY A 240 -2.10 17.54 -22.47
N ILE A 241 -1.00 17.65 -21.72
CA ILE A 241 -0.52 16.58 -20.84
C ILE A 241 -1.61 16.33 -19.80
N PRO A 242 -2.21 15.12 -19.79
CA PRO A 242 -3.28 14.79 -18.86
C PRO A 242 -2.84 14.94 -17.42
#